data_AF-A0A836UC66-F1
#
_entry.id   AF-A0A836UC66-F1
#
_cell.length_a   1.000
_cell.length_b   1.000
_cell.length_c   1.000
_cell.angle_alpha   90.00
_cell.angle_beta   90.00
_cell.angle_gamma   90.00
#
_symmetry.space_group_name_H-M   'P 1'
#
loop_
_entity.id
_entity.type
_entity.pdbx_description
1 polymer ?
#
loop_
_entity_poly.entity_id
_entity_poly.type
_entity_poly.pdbx_seq_one_letter_code
_entity_poly.pdbx_strand_id
1 'polypeptide(L)' 'MANKGTYIKESYDELMNKVSWPSWSELQSSSIVVAIASAIIALIIYVMDSAFSNVMNLFYSFFS' A
#
# COMPACT_ATOMS: atom_id res chain seq x y z
N MET A 1 -27.77 10.59 30.17
CA MET A 1 -27.34 11.03 28.83
C MET A 1 -25.84 10.81 28.74
N ALA A 2 -25.43 9.71 28.11
CA ALA A 2 -24.01 9.37 28.00
C ALA A 2 -23.31 10.45 27.15
N ASN A 3 -22.39 11.16 27.77
CA ASN A 3 -21.64 12.25 27.14
C ASN A 3 -20.77 11.63 26.03
N LYS A 4 -20.85 12.12 24.79
CA LYS A 4 -20.15 11.52 23.63
C LYS A 4 -18.65 11.33 23.86
N GLY A 5 -18.05 12.14 24.74
CA GLY A 5 -16.65 12.02 25.16
C GLY A 5 -16.33 10.73 25.92
N THR A 6 -17.28 10.16 26.66
CA THR A 6 -17.07 8.90 27.40
C THR A 6 -17.03 7.68 26.46
N TYR A 7 -17.90 7.66 25.44
CA TYR A 7 -17.92 6.60 24.41
C TYR A 7 -16.64 6.54 23.57
N ILE A 8 -16.09 7.70 23.20
CA ILE A 8 -14.81 7.76 22.47
C ILE A 8 -13.67 7.26 23.36
N LYS A 9 -13.71 7.56 24.66
CA LYS A 9 -12.72 7.09 25.63
C LYS A 9 -12.79 5.57 25.83
N GLU A 10 -13.99 5.02 26.02
CA GLU A 10 -14.20 3.56 26.15
C GLU A 10 -13.84 2.82 24.86
N SER A 11 -14.15 3.39 23.68
CA SER A 11 -13.76 2.78 22.39
C SER A 11 -12.23 2.80 22.20
N TYR A 12 -11.54 3.83 22.68
CA TYR A 12 -10.09 3.93 22.60
C TYR A 12 -9.40 2.94 23.56
N ASP A 13 -9.92 2.80 24.78
CA ASP A 13 -9.45 1.80 25.74
C ASP A 13 -9.73 0.36 25.27
N GLU A 14 -10.85 0.09 24.60
CA GLU A 14 -11.14 -1.22 23.99
C GLU A 14 -10.18 -1.55 22.83
N LEU A 15 -9.95 -0.59 21.94
CA LEU A 15 -9.07 -0.78 20.79
C LEU A 15 -7.60 -0.95 21.19
N MET A 16 -7.17 -0.34 22.30
CA MET A 16 -5.80 -0.44 22.78
C MET A 16 -5.56 -1.66 23.68
N ASN A 17 -6.50 -2.01 24.56
CA ASN A 17 -6.32 -3.09 25.53
C ASN A 17 -6.89 -4.44 25.05
N LYS A 18 -7.80 -4.46 24.06
CA LYS A 18 -8.48 -5.67 23.60
C LYS A 18 -8.18 -6.06 22.15
N VAL A 19 -7.24 -5.38 21.51
CA VAL A 19 -6.75 -5.75 20.18
C VAL A 19 -5.26 -6.02 20.30
N SER A 20 -4.86 -7.20 19.83
CA SER A 20 -3.47 -7.66 19.80
C SER A 20 -2.66 -6.87 18.76
N TRP A 21 -2.46 -5.58 19.01
CA TRP A 21 -1.53 -4.77 18.21
C TRP A 21 -0.17 -5.46 18.27
N PRO A 22 0.34 -5.95 17.13
CA PRO A 22 1.64 -6.57 17.10
C PRO A 22 2.69 -5.55 17.50
N SER A 23 3.80 -6.04 18.06
CA SER A 23 4.88 -5.17 18.49
C SER A 23 5.37 -4.29 17.32
N TRP A 24 5.80 -3.07 17.60
CA TRP A 24 6.28 -2.13 16.57
C TRP A 24 7.33 -2.72 15.62
N SER A 25 8.14 -3.67 16.11
CA SER A 25 9.11 -4.42 15.33
C SER A 25 8.48 -5.33 14.27
N GLU A 26 7.35 -5.99 14.58
CA GLU A 26 6.63 -6.86 13.66
C GLU A 26 5.93 -6.07 12.56
N LEU A 27 5.34 -4.92 12.92
CA LEU A 27 4.71 -4.01 11.98
C LEU A 27 5.70 -3.43 10.98
N GLN A 28 6.89 -3.08 11.44
CA GLN A 28 7.95 -2.60 10.58
C GLN A 28 8.45 -3.71 9.65
N SER A 29 8.59 -4.94 10.15
CA SER A 29 8.97 -6.09 9.31
C SER A 29 7.95 -6.35 8.20
N SER A 30 6.65 -6.32 8.53
CA SER A 30 5.57 -6.54 7.57
C SER A 30 5.49 -5.42 6.54
N SER A 31 5.69 -4.17 6.99
CA SER A 31 5.67 -2.99 6.12
C SER A 31 6.85 -2.97 5.15
N ILE A 32 8.03 -3.42 5.57
CA ILE A 32 9.22 -3.53 4.71
C ILE A 32 9.02 -4.58 3.62
N VAL A 33 8.45 -5.73 3.95
CA VAL A 33 8.14 -6.77 2.96
C VAL A 33 7.18 -6.23 1.90
N VAL A 34 6.12 -5.52 2.32
CA VAL A 34 5.16 -4.90 1.39
C VAL A 34 5.80 -3.81 0.55
N ALA A 35 6.69 -2.98 1.11
CA ALA A 35 7.41 -1.93 0.38
C ALA A 35 8.34 -2.51 -0.70
N ILE A 36 9.00 -3.63 -0.43
CA ILE A 36 9.83 -4.32 -1.43
C ILE A 36 8.94 -4.94 -2.51
N ALA A 37 7.82 -5.56 -2.13
CA ALA A 37 6.87 -6.13 -3.08
C ALA A 37 6.29 -5.05 -4.02
N SER A 38 5.92 -3.88 -3.49
CA SER A 38 5.41 -2.76 -4.31
C SER A 38 6.49 -2.19 -5.24
N ALA A 39 7.74 -2.13 -4.80
CA ALA A 39 8.87 -1.71 -5.64
C ALA A 39 9.07 -2.66 -6.84
N ILE A 40 8.95 -3.97 -6.64
CA ILE A 40 9.05 -4.97 -7.73
C ILE A 40 7.90 -4.78 -8.73
N ILE A 41 6.67 -4.60 -8.23
CA ILE A 41 5.49 -4.37 -9.10
C ILE A 41 5.67 -3.08 -9.91
N ALA A 42 6.16 -2.00 -9.29
CA ALA A 42 6.44 -0.75 -9.99
C ALA A 42 7.46 -0.92 -11.12
N LEU A 43 8.51 -1.73 -10.90
CA LEU A 43 9.51 -2.02 -11.92
C LEU A 43 8.91 -2.81 -13.10
N ILE A 44 8.02 -3.76 -12.83
CA ILE A 44 7.32 -4.52 -13.87
C ILE A 44 6.44 -3.58 -14.72
N ILE A 45 5.68 -2.70 -14.08
CA ILE A 45 4.84 -1.71 -14.79
C ILE A 45 5.71 -0.81 -15.66
N TYR A 46 6.84 -0.33 -15.14
CA TYR A 46 7.77 0.50 -15.91
C TYR A 46 8.27 -0.20 -17.19
N VAL A 47 8.61 -1.49 -17.10
CA VAL A 47 9.04 -2.28 -18.26
C VAL A 47 7.89 -2.42 -19.27
N MET A 48 6.67 -2.71 -18.78
CA MET A 48 5.49 -2.83 -19.65
C MET A 48 5.19 -1.52 -20.38
N ASP A 49 5.18 -0.39 -19.68
CA ASP A 49 4.91 0.93 -20.25
C ASP A 49 5.96 1.30 -21.31
N SER A 50 7.24 1.01 -21.04
CA SER A 50 8.33 1.24 -21.98
C SER A 50 8.21 0.37 -23.23
N ALA A 51 7.91 -0.91 -23.05
CA ALA A 51 7.71 -1.84 -24.16
C ALA A 51 6.52 -1.42 -25.04
N PHE A 52 5.38 -1.09 -24.43
CA PHE A 52 4.21 -0.62 -25.17
C PHE A 52 4.46 0.67 -25.92
N SER A 53 5.14 1.64 -25.29
CA SER A 53 5.51 2.90 -25.96
C SER A 53 6.40 2.65 -27.17
N ASN A 54 7.38 1.76 -27.06
CA ASN A 54 8.27 1.43 -28.16
C ASN A 54 7.54 0.70 -29.29
N VAL A 55 6.70 -0.29 -28.97
CA VAL A 55 5.87 -1.00 -29.95
C VAL A 55 4.95 -0.03 -30.67
N MET A 56 4.26 0.86 -29.94
CA MET A 56 3.37 1.85 -30.53
C MET A 56 4.11 2.81 -31.46
N ASN A 57 5.29 3.28 -31.08
CA ASN A 57 6.13 4.12 -31.94
C ASN A 57 6.54 3.41 -33.24
N LEU A 58 6.88 2.12 -33.16
CA LEU A 58 7.17 1.31 -34.35
C LEU A 58 5.94 1.19 -35.25
N PHE A 59 4.78 0.85 -34.70
CA PHE A 59 3.53 0.78 -35.47
C PHE A 59 3.16 2.11 -36.14
N TYR A 60 3.28 3.23 -35.43
CA TYR A 60 3.06 4.55 -36.04
C TYR A 60 4.10 4.89 -37.10
N SER A 61 5.36 4.49 -36.93
CA SER A 61 6.41 4.70 -37.94
C SER A 61 6.21 3.89 -39.21
N PHE A 62 5.51 2.74 -39.14
CA PHE A 62 5.19 1.93 -40.32
C PHE A 62 3.96 2.42 -41.09
N PHE A 63 3.08 3.20 -40.44
CA PHE A 63 1.86 3.74 -41.06
C PHE A 63 1.99 5.22 -41.46
N SER A 64 3.11 5.86 -41.10
CA SER A 64 3.59 7.13 -41.65
C SER A 64 4.47 6.90 -42.88
#